data_AF-B7RNU6-F1
#
_entry.id   AF-B7RNU6-F1
#
_cell.length_a   1.000
_cell.length_b   1.000
_cell.length_c   1.000
_cell.angle_alpha   90.00
_cell.angle_beta   90.00
_cell.angle_gamma   90.00
#
_symmetry.space_group_name_H-M   'P 1'
#
loop_
_entity.id
_entity.type
_entity.pdbx_description
1 polymer ?
#
loop_
_entity_poly.entity_id
_entity_poly.type
_entity_poly.pdbx_seq_one_letter_code
_entity_poly.pdbx_strand_id
1 'polypeptide(L)'
;MIWSNTQSYANPKVDELLNAAAVELDLDKRKALYAEFQQVVAQDLPIYWINATPYHTAYNSKLVNPPKGIWGTMHPMDMVEISE
;
A
#
# COMPACT_ATOMS: atom_id res chain seq x y z
N MET A 1 -6.33 1.46 11.73
CA MET A 1 -5.86 0.11 11.35
C MET A 1 -6.28 -0.11 9.90
N ILE A 2 -5.37 0.09 8.93
CA ILE A 2 -5.65 -0.05 7.48
C ILE A 2 -4.91 -1.28 6.91
N TRP A 3 -3.81 -1.68 7.56
CA TRP A 3 -2.92 -2.78 7.18
C TRP A 3 -3.08 -4.00 8.08
N SER A 4 -4.30 -4.26 8.53
CA SER A 4 -4.65 -5.33 9.48
C SER A 4 -5.75 -6.20 8.90
N ASN A 5 -5.69 -7.49 9.17
CA ASN A 5 -6.72 -8.44 8.75
C ASN A 5 -7.99 -8.28 9.60
N THR A 6 -8.88 -7.36 9.21
CA THR A 6 -10.19 -7.15 9.88
C THR A 6 -11.24 -8.16 9.45
N GLN A 7 -11.05 -8.82 8.32
CA GLN A 7 -12.01 -9.76 7.73
C GLN A 7 -11.85 -11.19 8.27
N SER A 8 -10.86 -11.42 9.15
CA SER A 8 -10.49 -12.74 9.67
C SER A 8 -10.17 -13.75 8.56
N TYR A 9 -9.65 -13.28 7.42
CA TYR A 9 -9.23 -14.15 6.33
C TYR A 9 -8.03 -15.02 6.76
N ALA A 10 -8.06 -16.32 6.46
CA ALA A 10 -7.00 -17.25 6.82
C ALA A 10 -6.80 -18.26 5.70
N ASN A 11 -5.57 -18.39 5.20
CA ASN A 11 -5.20 -19.35 4.17
C ASN A 11 -3.75 -19.82 4.43
N PRO A 12 -3.54 -21.10 4.81
CA PRO A 12 -2.21 -21.62 5.14
C PRO A 12 -1.18 -21.46 4.01
N LYS A 13 -1.63 -21.50 2.75
CA LYS A 13 -0.75 -21.32 1.58
C LYS A 13 -0.28 -19.87 1.46
N VAL A 14 -1.15 -18.90 1.75
CA VAL A 14 -0.78 -17.48 1.81
C VAL A 14 0.27 -17.25 2.89
N ASP A 15 0.10 -17.85 4.07
CA ASP A 15 1.06 -17.75 5.16
C ASP A 15 2.42 -18.35 4.77
N GLU A 16 2.44 -19.52 4.14
CA GLU A 16 3.67 -20.16 3.63
C GLU A 16 4.41 -19.25 2.64
N LEU A 17 3.69 -18.70 1.64
CA LEU A 17 4.27 -17.84 0.61
C LEU A 17 4.85 -16.55 1.18
N LEU A 18 4.13 -15.90 2.10
CA LEU A 18 4.57 -14.65 2.73
C LEU A 18 5.77 -14.88 3.67
N ASN A 19 5.77 -15.99 4.43
CA ASN A 19 6.90 -16.35 5.28
C ASN A 19 8.17 -16.66 4.46
N ALA A 20 8.04 -17.36 3.34
CA ALA A 20 9.15 -17.59 2.42
C ALA A 20 9.67 -16.29 1.80
N ALA A 21 8.76 -15.41 1.35
CA ALA A 21 9.12 -14.12 0.75
C ALA A 21 9.82 -13.17 1.73
N ALA A 22 9.49 -13.27 3.03
CA ALA A 22 10.07 -12.41 4.07
C ALA A 22 11.57 -12.64 4.29
N VAL A 23 12.07 -13.85 4.03
CA VAL A 23 13.48 -14.23 4.24
C VAL A 23 14.28 -14.39 2.94
N GLU A 24 13.63 -14.32 1.78
CA GLU A 24 14.28 -14.44 0.48
C GLU A 24 15.07 -13.17 0.12
N LEU A 25 16.35 -13.36 -0.22
CA LEU A 25 17.29 -12.28 -0.57
C LEU A 25 17.36 -12.04 -2.08
N ASP A 26 17.10 -13.08 -2.87
CA ASP A 26 17.04 -12.96 -4.33
C ASP A 26 15.77 -12.19 -4.74
N LEU A 27 15.98 -11.07 -5.43
CA LEU A 27 14.90 -10.16 -5.77
C LEU A 27 13.89 -10.78 -6.74
N ASP A 28 14.32 -11.63 -7.65
CA ASP A 28 13.45 -12.20 -8.67
C ASP A 28 12.63 -13.36 -8.10
N LYS A 29 13.23 -14.20 -7.24
CA LYS A 29 12.50 -15.21 -6.45
C LYS A 29 11.50 -14.55 -5.50
N ARG A 30 11.89 -13.49 -4.80
CA ARG A 30 10.99 -12.78 -3.89
C ARG A 30 9.80 -12.17 -4.63
N LYS A 31 10.01 -11.59 -5.82
CA LYS A 31 8.93 -11.10 -6.68
C LYS A 31 7.98 -12.22 -7.11
N ALA A 32 8.52 -13.38 -7.50
CA ALA A 32 7.71 -14.53 -7.89
C ALA A 32 6.83 -15.03 -6.74
N LEU A 33 7.37 -15.12 -5.52
CA LEU A 33 6.60 -15.49 -4.31
C LEU A 33 5.46 -14.50 -4.03
N TYR A 34 5.73 -13.19 -4.13
CA TYR A 34 4.67 -12.18 -3.97
C TYR A 34 3.62 -12.24 -5.09
N ALA A 35 4.03 -12.54 -6.33
CA ALA A 35 3.10 -12.70 -7.44
C ALA A 35 2.16 -13.89 -7.21
N GLU A 36 2.68 -15.04 -6.79
CA GLU A 36 1.86 -16.21 -6.45
C GLU A 36 0.88 -15.91 -5.31
N PHE A 37 1.35 -15.26 -4.25
CA PHE A 37 0.51 -14.79 -3.15
C PHE A 37 -0.65 -13.91 -3.65
N GLN A 38 -0.33 -12.93 -4.50
CA GLN A 38 -1.33 -12.00 -5.05
C GLN A 38 -2.37 -12.72 -5.91
N GLN A 39 -1.99 -13.75 -6.67
CA GLN A 39 -2.93 -14.55 -7.45
C GLN A 39 -3.91 -15.32 -6.56
N VAL A 40 -3.41 -15.96 -5.49
CA VAL A 40 -4.27 -16.69 -4.53
C VAL A 40 -5.28 -15.74 -3.88
N VAL A 41 -4.82 -14.58 -3.39
CA VAL A 41 -5.73 -13.61 -2.76
C VAL A 41 -6.71 -12.99 -3.75
N ALA A 42 -6.29 -12.76 -5.01
CA ALA A 42 -7.20 -12.28 -6.04
C ALA A 42 -8.30 -13.30 -6.37
N GLN A 43 -7.99 -14.59 -6.31
CA GLN A 43 -8.95 -15.69 -6.50
C GLN A 43 -9.92 -15.80 -5.31
N ASP A 44 -9.39 -15.75 -4.08
CA ASP A 44 -10.17 -15.91 -2.85
C ASP A 44 -11.03 -14.68 -2.53
N LEU A 45 -10.67 -13.52 -3.08
CA LEU A 45 -11.40 -12.26 -3.01
C LEU A 45 -11.84 -11.87 -1.57
N PRO A 46 -10.95 -11.93 -0.55
CA PRO A 46 -11.32 -11.60 0.83
C PRO A 46 -11.67 -10.11 1.01
N ILE A 47 -11.21 -9.27 0.08
CA ILE A 47 -11.54 -7.86 -0.02
C ILE A 47 -11.94 -7.59 -1.47
N TYR A 48 -13.13 -7.01 -1.65
CA TYR A 48 -13.60 -6.53 -2.94
C TYR A 48 -13.23 -5.06 -3.12
N TRP A 49 -12.31 -4.77 -4.04
CA TRP A 49 -11.86 -3.41 -4.31
C TRP A 49 -12.90 -2.65 -5.14
N ILE A 50 -13.39 -1.54 -4.62
CA ILE A 50 -14.37 -0.70 -5.32
C ILE A 50 -13.65 0.40 -6.13
N ASN A 51 -12.61 1.00 -5.56
CA ASN A 51 -11.78 2.00 -6.22
C ASN A 51 -10.39 2.05 -5.58
N ALA A 52 -9.39 2.49 -6.35
CA ALA A 52 -8.20 3.08 -5.75
C ALA A 52 -8.57 4.49 -5.31
N THR A 53 -8.35 4.84 -4.05
CA THR A 53 -8.69 6.19 -3.53
C THR A 53 -7.84 7.23 -4.24
N PRO A 54 -8.44 8.13 -5.05
CA PRO A 54 -7.68 9.17 -5.69
C PRO A 54 -7.45 10.30 -4.68
N TYR A 55 -6.20 10.60 -4.37
CA TYR A 55 -5.87 11.79 -3.59
C TYR A 55 -5.81 13.00 -4.51
N HIS A 56 -6.68 13.99 -4.24
CA HIS A 56 -6.66 15.27 -4.91
C HIS A 56 -6.33 16.36 -3.88
N THR A 57 -5.21 17.06 -4.09
CA THR A 57 -4.76 18.13 -3.20
C THR A 57 -4.98 19.48 -3.88
N ALA A 58 -5.82 20.33 -3.28
CA ALA A 58 -5.94 21.74 -3.64
C ALA A 58 -5.18 22.58 -2.62
N TYR A 59 -4.38 23.53 -3.08
CA TYR A 59 -3.60 24.42 -2.21
C TYR A 59 -3.41 25.80 -2.84
N ASN A 60 -3.15 26.80 -1.99
CA ASN A 60 -2.83 28.15 -2.43
C ASN A 60 -1.48 28.17 -3.17
N SER A 61 -1.34 28.96 -4.24
CA SER A 61 -0.08 29.12 -4.96
C SER A 61 1.09 29.62 -4.10
N LYS A 62 0.82 30.26 -2.96
CA LYS A 62 1.81 30.67 -1.96
C LYS A 62 2.32 29.51 -1.08
N LEU A 63 1.75 28.32 -1.20
CA LEU A 63 2.16 27.18 -0.37
C LEU A 63 3.44 26.55 -0.94
N VAL A 64 4.47 26.48 -0.10
CA VAL A 64 5.76 25.86 -0.39
C VAL A 64 5.74 24.44 0.16
N ASN A 65 6.36 23.51 -0.59
CA ASN A 65 6.42 22.07 -0.28
C ASN A 65 5.06 21.37 -0.06
N PRO A 66 4.02 21.63 -0.88
CA PRO A 66 2.77 20.87 -0.75
C PRO A 66 3.04 19.37 -0.95
N PRO A 67 2.38 18.48 -0.22
CA PRO A 67 2.57 17.04 -0.37
C PRO A 67 2.00 16.58 -1.72
N LYS A 68 2.91 16.21 -2.64
CA LYS A 68 2.59 15.72 -4.00
C LYS A 68 2.80 14.20 -4.16
N GLY A 69 3.10 13.49 -3.08
CA GLY A 69 3.32 12.05 -3.11
C GLY A 69 2.02 11.24 -3.30
N ILE A 70 2.16 9.93 -3.46
CA ILE A 70 1.02 9.00 -3.63
C ILE A 70 0.02 9.01 -2.47
N TRP A 71 0.44 9.52 -1.31
CA TRP A 71 -0.36 9.62 -0.10
C TRP A 71 -1.12 10.95 0.02
N GLY A 72 -0.93 11.90 -0.90
CA GLY A 72 -1.58 13.21 -0.86
C GLY A 72 -1.51 13.88 0.50
N THR A 73 -2.65 14.33 1.02
CA THR A 73 -2.78 14.98 2.35
C THR A 73 -2.56 14.05 3.54
N MET A 74 -2.35 12.74 3.34
CA MET A 74 -1.92 11.82 4.39
C MET A 74 -0.40 11.82 4.60
N HIS A 75 0.35 12.52 3.76
CA HIS A 75 1.77 12.75 3.97
C HIS A 75 1.98 13.74 5.14
N PRO A 76 3.11 13.66 5.87
CA PRO A 76 3.49 14.67 6.84
C PRO A 76 3.46 16.10 6.25
N MET A 77 2.99 17.05 7.06
CA MET A 77 2.87 18.47 6.71
C MET A 77 3.90 19.34 7.42
N ASP A 78 4.89 18.72 8.06
CA ASP A 78 5.93 19.35 8.89
C ASP A 78 6.89 20.24 8.10
N MET A 79 6.99 20.03 6.78
CA MET A 79 7.82 20.83 5.88
C MET A 79 7.02 21.84 5.03
N VAL A 80 5.72 21.98 5.30
CA VAL A 80 4.81 22.83 4.54
C VAL A 80 4.81 24.24 5.10
N GLU A 81 5.06 25.22 4.24
CA GLU A 81 5.22 26.63 4.63
C GLU A 81 4.43 27.55 3.69
N ILE A 82 4.15 28.78 4.14
CA ILE A 82 3.55 29.82 3.31
C ILE A 82 4.65 30.82 2.95
N SER A 83 4.87 31.06 1.66
CA SER A 83 5.71 32.15 1.19
C SER A 83 5.04 33.50 1.47
N GLU A 84 5.82 34.49 1.92
CA GLU A 84 5.35 35.88 2.06
C GLU A 84 4.72 36.43 0.76
#